data_AF-A0A2K6RHF7-F1
#
_entry.id   AF-A0A2K6RHF7-F1
#
_cell.length_a   1.000
_cell.length_b   1.000
_cell.length_c   1.000
_cell.angle_alpha   90.00
_cell.angle_beta   90.00
_cell.angle_gamma   90.00
#
_symmetry.space_group_name_H-M   'P 1'
#
loop_
_entity.id
_entity.type
_entity.pdbx_description
1 polymer ?
#
loop_
_entity_poly.entity_id
_entity_poly.type
_entity_poly.pdbx_seq_one_letter_code
_entity_poly.pdbx_strand_id
1 'polypeptide(L)'
;MGKIALQLKATLENITNLRPLGEDFRWHLKMKCGNCGEISDKWQYIRLMDSVALKGGRGSASMVQKCKLCARENSIEILSSTIKPYNAGFAAEGVESGTVFSDINLAHRGWFLCPLSPGGYTKPSQSACWT
;
A
#
# COMPACT_ATOMS: atom_id res chain seq x y z
N MET A 1 2.65 -0.27 19.97
CA MET A 1 2.66 -0.75 18.57
C MET A 1 2.36 0.45 17.68
N GLY A 2 3.14 0.67 16.61
CA GLY A 2 2.92 1.83 15.73
C GLY A 2 1.88 1.54 14.64
N LYS A 3 1.12 2.56 14.23
CA LYS A 3 0.25 2.52 13.05
C LYS A 3 0.86 3.40 11.96
N ILE A 4 0.88 2.93 10.72
CA ILE A 4 1.35 3.67 9.55
C ILE A 4 0.21 3.68 8.53
N ALA A 5 -0.13 4.84 8.00
CA ALA A 5 -1.11 4.97 6.92
C ALA A 5 -0.40 4.98 5.57
N LEU A 6 -0.78 4.06 4.68
CA LEU A 6 -0.42 4.17 3.27
C LEU A 6 -1.40 5.15 2.61
N GLN A 7 -0.88 6.20 1.97
CA GLN A 7 -1.67 7.20 1.25
C GLN A 7 -1.39 7.11 -0.24
N LEU A 8 -2.44 7.19 -1.04
CA LEU A 8 -2.39 7.21 -2.51
C LEU A 8 -2.80 8.60 -3.00
N LYS A 9 -2.10 9.10 -4.02
CA LYS A 9 -2.46 10.33 -4.75
C LYS A 9 -2.32 10.05 -6.24
N ALA A 10 -3.43 10.14 -6.96
CA ALA A 10 -3.49 9.93 -8.40
C ALA A 10 -4.42 10.96 -9.05
N THR A 11 -4.06 11.44 -10.24
CA THR A 11 -4.99 12.12 -11.15
C THR A 11 -5.79 11.04 -11.89
N LEU A 12 -7.10 11.22 -11.97
CA LEU A 12 -8.03 10.27 -12.58
C LEU A 12 -8.94 10.99 -13.56
N GLU A 13 -9.18 10.36 -14.70
CA GLU A 13 -10.02 10.87 -15.79
C GLU A 13 -11.09 9.81 -16.06
N ASN A 14 -12.37 10.20 -15.97
CA ASN A 14 -13.57 9.36 -16.13
C ASN A 14 -13.68 8.12 -15.21
N ILE A 15 -12.70 7.92 -14.34
CA ILE A 15 -12.66 6.91 -13.29
C ILE A 15 -13.08 7.58 -11.97
N THR A 16 -14.30 7.27 -11.53
CA THR A 16 -14.38 6.90 -10.12
C THR A 16 -13.93 5.44 -10.00
N ASN A 17 -13.41 5.09 -8.85
CA ASN A 17 -12.94 3.78 -8.41
C ASN A 17 -11.41 3.33 -8.48
N LEU A 18 -10.64 3.47 -7.33
CA LEU A 18 -9.20 3.15 -6.98
C LEU A 18 -8.77 2.33 -5.67
N ARG A 19 -9.67 1.88 -4.76
CA ARG A 19 -9.59 0.91 -3.60
C ARG A 19 -9.15 -0.51 -4.03
N PRO A 20 -8.47 -1.32 -3.21
CA PRO A 20 -8.19 -2.72 -3.55
C PRO A 20 -9.48 -3.56 -3.67
N LEU A 21 -9.51 -4.50 -4.63
CA LEU A 21 -10.57 -5.50 -4.79
C LEU A 21 -10.06 -6.87 -4.34
N GLY A 22 -10.87 -7.60 -3.57
CA GLY A 22 -10.54 -8.94 -3.06
C GLY A 22 -9.69 -8.95 -1.78
N GLU A 23 -9.86 -9.98 -0.94
CA GLU A 23 -9.03 -10.19 0.26
C GLU A 23 -7.65 -10.78 -0.08
N ASP A 24 -7.50 -11.32 -1.29
CA ASP A 24 -6.27 -11.84 -1.87
C ASP A 24 -5.39 -10.73 -2.50
N PHE A 25 -5.87 -9.48 -2.51
CA PHE A 25 -5.15 -8.32 -3.05
C PHE A 25 -3.74 -8.20 -2.47
N ARG A 26 -2.74 -8.13 -3.36
CA ARG A 26 -1.33 -8.22 -3.01
C ARG A 26 -0.70 -6.84 -2.86
N TRP A 27 -0.64 -6.35 -1.62
CA TRP A 27 0.05 -5.13 -1.27
C TRP A 27 1.56 -5.34 -1.36
N HIS A 28 2.18 -4.90 -2.46
CA HIS A 28 3.62 -5.01 -2.66
C HIS A 28 4.35 -3.87 -1.95
N LEU A 29 5.22 -4.22 -1.00
CA LEU A 29 5.91 -3.29 -0.13
C LEU A 29 7.41 -3.59 -0.07
N LYS A 30 8.22 -2.55 0.16
CA LYS A 30 9.56 -2.70 0.75
C LYS A 30 9.48 -2.27 2.21
N MET A 31 10.02 -3.08 3.10
CA MET A 31 9.92 -2.87 4.55
C MET A 31 11.27 -2.51 5.14
N LYS A 32 11.28 -1.57 6.09
CA LYS A 32 12.45 -1.14 6.87
C LYS A 32 12.36 -1.68 8.29
N CYS A 33 13.40 -2.35 8.77
CA CYS A 33 13.47 -2.81 10.16
C CYS A 33 13.71 -1.63 11.10
N GLY A 34 12.74 -1.33 11.96
CA GLY A 34 12.82 -0.24 12.95
C GLY A 34 13.89 -0.39 14.04
N ASN A 35 14.69 -1.48 14.03
CA ASN A 35 15.76 -1.73 15.00
C ASN A 35 17.16 -1.44 14.45
N CYS A 36 17.44 -1.79 13.19
CA CYS A 36 18.77 -1.68 12.59
C CYS A 36 18.79 -0.89 11.27
N GLY A 37 17.63 -0.39 10.82
CA GLY A 37 17.51 0.38 9.59
C GLY A 37 17.52 -0.44 8.28
N GLU A 38 17.81 -1.74 8.34
CA GLU A 38 17.82 -2.68 7.21
C GLU A 38 16.55 -2.58 6.36
N ILE A 39 16.68 -2.52 5.03
CA ILE A 39 15.56 -2.44 4.08
C ILE A 39 15.52 -3.70 3.21
N SER A 40 14.33 -4.27 3.00
CA SER A 40 14.18 -5.46 2.14
C SER A 40 14.59 -5.19 0.68
N ASP A 41 15.69 -5.82 0.25
CA ASP A 41 16.19 -5.74 -1.14
C ASP A 41 15.14 -6.12 -2.17
N LYS A 42 14.46 -7.27 -1.97
CA LYS A 42 13.32 -7.70 -2.79
C LYS A 42 12.00 -7.08 -2.33
N TRP A 43 11.09 -6.86 -3.27
CA TRP A 43 9.68 -6.59 -2.97
C TRP A 43 9.05 -7.80 -2.27
N GLN A 44 8.22 -7.55 -1.26
CA GLN A 44 7.45 -8.55 -0.54
C GLN A 44 5.98 -8.17 -0.66
N TYR A 45 5.09 -9.16 -0.84
CA TYR A 45 3.64 -8.90 -0.82
C TYR A 45 3.02 -9.38 0.49
N ILE A 46 1.95 -8.69 0.90
CA ILE A 46 1.05 -9.12 1.97
C ILE A 46 -0.40 -9.04 1.47
N ARG A 47 -1.27 -9.93 1.94
CA ARG A 47 -2.70 -9.96 1.60
C ARG A 47 -3.55 -9.85 2.87
N LEU A 48 -4.83 -9.51 2.72
CA LEU A 48 -5.74 -9.42 3.87
C LEU A 48 -6.12 -10.81 4.40
N MET A 49 -6.25 -11.79 3.49
CA MET A 49 -6.51 -13.20 3.83
C MET A 49 -5.34 -13.92 4.52
N ASP A 50 -4.13 -13.35 4.49
CA ASP A 50 -2.97 -13.95 5.16
C ASP A 50 -3.07 -13.67 6.67
N SER A 51 -2.85 -14.71 7.49
CA SER A 51 -2.89 -14.59 8.95
C SER A 51 -1.90 -15.57 9.60
N VAL A 52 -0.96 -15.01 10.37
CA VAL A 52 0.10 -15.74 11.06
C VAL A 52 0.01 -15.45 12.56
N ALA A 53 -0.10 -16.49 13.39
CA ALA A 53 -0.21 -16.34 14.84
C ALA A 53 1.06 -15.74 15.47
N LEU A 54 0.90 -14.74 16.33
CA LEU A 54 2.02 -14.08 17.01
C LEU A 54 2.40 -14.82 18.30
N LYS A 55 3.71 -15.05 18.48
CA LYS A 55 4.27 -15.68 19.69
C LYS A 55 3.82 -14.96 20.94
N GLY A 56 3.40 -15.72 21.96
CA GLY A 56 2.91 -15.18 23.23
C GLY A 56 1.46 -14.69 23.22
N GLY A 57 0.60 -15.23 22.34
CA GLY A 57 -0.85 -14.98 22.37
C GLY A 57 -1.28 -13.57 21.96
N ARG A 58 -0.41 -12.80 21.31
CA ARG A 58 -0.62 -11.38 20.96
C ARG A 58 -1.52 -11.17 19.73
N GLY A 59 -2.46 -12.07 19.48
CA GLY A 59 -3.26 -12.11 18.25
C GLY A 59 -2.50 -12.69 17.05
N SER A 60 -2.89 -12.26 15.85
CA SER A 60 -2.30 -12.63 14.56
C SER A 60 -1.80 -11.39 13.80
N ALA A 61 -1.00 -11.61 12.76
CA ALA A 61 -0.57 -10.56 11.84
C ALA A 61 -0.54 -11.11 10.41
N SER A 62 -0.77 -10.26 9.41
CA SER A 62 -0.78 -10.64 7.99
C SER A 62 0.58 -11.13 7.48
N MET A 63 1.68 -10.69 8.10
CA MET A 63 3.01 -11.24 7.87
C MET A 63 3.89 -11.13 9.12
N VAL A 64 4.73 -12.14 9.34
CA VAL A 64 5.79 -12.14 10.36
C VAL A 64 7.13 -12.43 9.66
N GLN A 65 8.12 -11.56 9.84
CA GLN A 65 9.42 -11.64 9.20
C GLN A 65 10.56 -11.48 10.22
N LYS A 66 11.53 -12.40 10.19
CA LYS A 66 12.83 -12.23 10.85
C LYS A 66 13.72 -11.31 10.02
N CYS A 67 14.23 -10.23 10.62
CA CYS A 67 15.20 -9.36 9.97
C CYS A 67 16.50 -10.14 9.67
N LYS A 68 17.03 -10.03 8.45
CA LYS A 68 18.28 -10.69 8.04
C LYS A 68 19.47 -10.24 8.88
N LEU A 69 19.58 -8.91 9.08
CA LEU A 69 20.75 -8.29 9.72
C LEU A 69 20.75 -8.45 11.24
N CYS A 70 19.71 -8.00 11.94
CA CYS A 70 19.68 -8.01 13.42
C CYS A 70 18.93 -9.18 14.06
N ALA A 71 18.54 -10.20 13.27
CA ALA A 71 17.79 -11.38 13.70
C ALA A 71 16.43 -11.13 14.42
N ARG A 72 16.00 -9.87 14.61
CA ARG A 72 14.76 -9.51 15.30
C ARG A 72 13.53 -9.92 14.49
N GLU A 73 12.54 -10.49 15.17
CA GLU A 73 11.21 -10.77 14.63
C GLU A 73 10.38 -9.48 14.55
N ASN A 74 9.81 -9.20 13.39
CA ASN A 74 8.93 -8.06 13.12
C ASN A 74 7.62 -8.59 12.50
N SER A 75 6.52 -7.87 12.70
CA SER A 75 5.20 -8.25 12.18
C SER A 75 4.48 -7.05 11.58
N ILE A 76 3.65 -7.29 10.57
CA ILE A 76 2.77 -6.29 9.94
C ILE A 76 1.38 -6.89 9.76
N GLU A 77 0.36 -6.09 10.06
CA GLU A 77 -1.06 -6.47 10.06
C GLU A 77 -1.84 -5.47 9.21
N ILE A 78 -2.69 -5.97 8.31
CA ILE A 78 -3.56 -5.13 7.49
C ILE A 78 -4.90 -4.94 8.22
N LEU A 79 -5.14 -3.75 8.74
CA LEU A 79 -6.39 -3.42 9.40
C LEU A 79 -7.50 -3.21 8.35
N SER A 80 -8.33 -4.23 8.11
CA SER A 80 -9.44 -4.21 7.13
C SER A 80 -10.32 -2.96 7.23
N SER A 81 -10.70 -2.57 8.45
CA SER A 81 -11.50 -1.38 8.74
C SER A 81 -10.82 -0.04 8.40
N THR A 82 -9.53 -0.04 8.05
CA THR A 82 -8.79 1.14 7.55
C THR A 82 -8.64 1.16 6.03
N ILE A 83 -9.01 0.09 5.33
CA ILE A 83 -9.08 0.04 3.86
C ILE A 83 -10.29 0.86 3.41
N LYS A 84 -10.09 2.17 3.35
CA LYS A 84 -11.06 3.08 2.74
C LYS A 84 -10.91 3.03 1.22
N PRO A 85 -12.00 3.17 0.47
CA PRO A 85 -11.85 3.71 -0.87
C PRO A 85 -11.20 5.10 -0.73
N TYR A 86 -10.23 5.39 -1.61
CA TYR A 86 -10.02 6.76 -2.06
C TYR A 86 -11.34 7.22 -2.70
N ASN A 87 -11.59 8.51 -2.91
CA ASN A 87 -12.68 8.91 -3.81
C ASN A 87 -12.00 9.17 -5.14
N ALA A 88 -11.56 8.16 -5.89
CA ALA A 88 -12.10 6.84 -6.29
C ALA A 88 -11.77 5.53 -5.48
N GLY A 89 -12.70 4.54 -5.29
CA GLY A 89 -12.45 3.12 -4.88
C GLY A 89 -12.62 1.82 -5.83
N PHE A 90 -11.64 1.08 -6.46
CA PHE A 90 -11.70 0.05 -7.57
C PHE A 90 -12.58 -1.20 -7.31
N ALA A 91 -12.88 -2.06 -8.27
CA ALA A 91 -12.94 -1.94 -9.72
C ALA A 91 -13.46 -0.55 -10.15
N ALA A 92 -12.88 0.10 -11.17
CA ALA A 92 -13.37 1.43 -11.54
C ALA A 92 -14.84 1.36 -11.98
N GLU A 93 -15.60 2.40 -11.72
CA GLU A 93 -17.00 2.52 -12.15
C GLU A 93 -17.04 3.74 -13.08
N GLY A 94 -17.43 3.52 -14.34
CA GLY A 94 -17.57 4.60 -15.30
C GLY A 94 -18.69 5.55 -14.86
N VAL A 95 -18.35 6.83 -14.65
CA VAL A 95 -19.23 7.81 -13.98
C VAL A 95 -20.60 7.97 -14.65
N GLU A 96 -20.64 7.84 -15.98
CA GLU A 96 -21.87 7.98 -16.79
C GLU A 96 -22.47 6.64 -17.22
N SER A 97 -21.70 5.55 -17.18
CA SER A 97 -22.04 4.25 -17.77
C SER A 97 -22.30 3.13 -16.76
N GLY A 98 -21.90 3.31 -15.50
CA GLY A 98 -21.94 2.27 -14.47
C GLY A 98 -21.05 1.04 -14.75
N THR A 99 -20.21 1.08 -15.79
CA THR A 99 -19.39 -0.06 -16.21
C THR A 99 -18.25 -0.32 -15.24
N VAL A 100 -18.17 -1.55 -14.74
CA VAL A 100 -17.19 -1.98 -13.74
C VAL A 100 -15.92 -2.50 -14.41
N PHE A 101 -14.79 -1.83 -14.19
CA PHE A 101 -13.45 -2.19 -14.68
C PHE A 101 -12.65 -2.90 -13.59
N SER A 102 -12.71 -4.23 -13.55
CA SER A 102 -12.07 -5.07 -12.53
C SER A 102 -10.55 -4.99 -12.50
N ASP A 103 -9.91 -4.92 -13.67
CA ASP A 103 -8.49 -5.31 -13.83
C ASP A 103 -7.52 -4.13 -13.99
N ILE A 104 -7.61 -3.14 -13.09
CA ILE A 104 -6.79 -1.91 -13.19
C ILE A 104 -5.40 -2.10 -12.60
N ASN A 105 -4.45 -2.42 -13.48
CA ASN A 105 -3.04 -2.58 -13.12
C ASN A 105 -2.28 -1.23 -13.06
N LEU A 106 -2.07 -0.69 -11.86
CA LEU A 106 -1.24 0.52 -11.64
C LEU A 106 0.28 0.25 -11.50
N ALA A 107 0.77 -0.97 -11.72
CA ALA A 107 2.21 -1.27 -11.56
C ALA A 107 3.14 -0.49 -12.50
N HIS A 108 2.62 0.02 -13.63
CA HIS A 108 3.40 0.74 -14.65
C HIS A 108 3.47 2.27 -14.48
N ARG A 109 2.95 2.86 -13.40
CA ARG A 109 3.15 4.29 -13.08
C ARG A 109 3.85 4.44 -11.71
N GLY A 110 4.92 5.23 -11.69
CA GLY A 110 5.93 5.21 -10.62
C GLY A 110 5.42 5.62 -9.24
N TRP A 111 5.68 4.80 -8.24
CA TRP A 111 5.34 5.04 -6.83
C TRP A 111 6.40 5.90 -6.15
N PHE A 112 6.11 7.18 -5.94
CA PHE A 112 6.97 8.08 -5.17
C PHE A 112 6.45 8.23 -3.73
N LEU A 113 7.15 7.61 -2.77
CA LEU A 113 6.97 7.85 -1.34
C LEU A 113 7.58 9.21 -0.97
N CYS A 114 6.81 10.28 -1.09
CA CYS A 114 7.25 11.62 -0.74
C CYS A 114 6.98 11.93 0.75
N PRO A 115 8.00 12.16 1.59
CA PRO A 115 7.81 12.71 2.93
C PRO A 115 7.35 14.17 2.85
N LEU A 116 6.32 14.53 3.61
CA LEU A 116 5.69 15.86 3.53
C LEU A 116 6.62 17.00 3.98
N SER A 117 6.87 17.94 3.08
CA SER A 117 7.18 19.34 3.41
C SER A 117 5.93 20.20 3.18
N PRO A 118 5.68 21.24 4.00
CA PRO A 118 4.42 22.00 3.94
C PRO A 118 4.50 23.19 2.96
N GLY A 119 3.84 23.09 1.81
CA GLY A 119 3.52 24.27 0.98
C GLY A 119 3.32 24.00 -0.52
N GLY A 120 2.30 24.62 -1.11
CA GLY A 120 2.14 24.77 -2.56
C GLY A 120 1.35 23.66 -3.29
N TYR A 121 0.51 24.07 -4.24
CA TYR A 121 -0.13 23.19 -5.23
C TYR A 121 0.54 23.35 -6.59
N THR A 122 1.01 22.25 -7.19
CA THR A 122 1.34 22.16 -8.63
C THR A 122 0.88 20.81 -9.20
N LYS A 123 0.69 20.76 -10.53
CA LYS A 123 0.15 19.60 -11.26
C LYS A 123 1.22 18.52 -11.48
N PRO A 124 0.85 17.22 -11.54
CA PRO A 124 1.62 16.21 -12.23
C PRO A 124 1.18 16.10 -13.70
N SER A 125 1.83 16.85 -14.59
CA SER A 125 1.97 16.44 -16.00
C SER A 125 3.10 15.42 -16.15
N GLN A 126 3.26 14.80 -17.31
CA GLN A 126 4.40 13.90 -17.56
C GLN A 126 5.72 14.66 -17.67
N SER A 127 6.49 14.71 -16.57
CA SER A 127 7.91 15.05 -16.59
C SER A 127 8.62 14.47 -15.36
N ALA A 128 9.86 14.01 -15.52
CA ALA A 128 10.67 13.56 -14.40
C ALA A 128 11.28 14.76 -13.68
N CYS A 129 11.32 14.72 -12.35
CA CYS A 129 12.11 15.66 -11.55
C CYS A 129 13.47 15.00 -11.24
N TRP A 130 14.52 15.51 -11.87
CA TRP A 130 15.90 15.27 -11.46
C TRP A 130 16.41 16.50 -10.70
N THR A 131 17.29 16.25 -9.72
CA THR A 131 17.90 17.21 -8.76
C THR A 131 16.89 18.07 -7.99
#